data_AF-A0A1D3KZW8-F1
#
_entry.id   AF-A0A1D3KZW8-F1
#
_cell.length_a   1.000
_cell.length_b   1.000
_cell.length_c   1.000
_cell.angle_alpha   90.00
_cell.angle_beta   90.00
_cell.angle_gamma   90.00
#
_symmetry.space_group_name_H-M   'P 1'
#
loop_
_entity.id
_entity.type
_entity.pdbx_description
1 polymer ?
#
loop_
_entity_poly.entity_id
_entity_poly.type
_entity_poly.pdbx_seq_one_letter_code
_entity_poly.pdbx_strand_id
1 'polypeptide(L)'
;MIWTVVMVSQRDMFKLNDQQMLKKYSGLLLDEFDVEGLEDVINGLKSLKSESFHERLFEDYLLGSNIFEGGAELTVDEKRDNDLLVLGYQNLSYKRLFSIKRDLISFTEFSEISDLLLPLYHMCLGRKLTHGDVKAFYDARIDERLVFLLDKFDEPLNVPEPTPEFFKKLKKLQWQDKKTKKFHENLKELLVYATSGKHVDLKLVNFQVREFNFTLSLMACSAVVDSRDRINLDDVVRAYRTYLKLLKTDLPDLVDNLSNIK
;
A
#
# COMPACT_ATOMS: atom_id res chain seq x y z
N MET A 1 17.33 -19.49 24.72
CA MET A 1 18.30 -18.78 23.86
C MET A 1 17.60 -17.52 23.34
N ILE A 2 17.85 -16.40 23.99
CA ILE A 2 17.18 -15.11 23.71
C ILE A 2 17.94 -14.49 22.55
N TRP A 3 17.40 -14.61 21.34
CA TRP A 3 17.90 -13.84 20.21
C TRP A 3 17.35 -12.42 20.36
N THR A 4 18.23 -11.52 20.81
CA THR A 4 17.98 -10.09 20.86
C THR A 4 17.65 -9.62 19.46
N VAL A 5 16.41 -9.20 19.26
CA VAL A 5 15.99 -8.52 18.04
C VAL A 5 16.84 -7.26 17.95
N VAL A 6 17.76 -7.20 16.99
CA VAL A 6 18.40 -5.93 16.62
C VAL A 6 17.35 -5.10 15.88
N MET A 7 16.41 -4.54 16.63
CA MET A 7 15.76 -3.29 16.26
C MET A 7 16.75 -2.18 16.61
N VAL A 8 16.68 -1.05 15.89
CA VAL A 8 17.41 0.15 16.31
C VAL A 8 17.07 0.42 17.78
N SER A 9 18.10 0.59 18.62
CA SER A 9 17.88 0.66 20.06
C SER A 9 17.04 1.90 20.38
N GLN A 10 16.22 1.84 21.44
CA GLN A 10 15.47 3.03 21.87
C GLN A 10 16.39 4.24 22.07
N ARG A 11 17.62 4.01 22.54
CA ARG A 11 18.65 5.05 22.71
C ARG A 11 19.02 5.73 21.39
N ASP A 12 19.10 4.98 20.29
CA ASP A 12 19.40 5.52 18.97
C ASP A 12 18.24 6.38 18.45
N MET A 13 16.99 5.95 18.69
CA MET A 13 15.80 6.73 18.28
C MET A 13 15.75 8.13 18.91
N PHE A 14 16.36 8.34 20.08
CA PHE A 14 16.44 9.64 20.74
C PHE A 14 17.72 10.44 20.41
N LYS A 15 18.71 9.81 19.78
CA LYS A 15 20.04 10.42 19.54
C LYS A 15 20.33 10.71 18.09
N LEU A 16 19.76 9.92 17.19
CA LEU A 16 19.98 10.03 15.76
C LEU A 16 18.89 10.90 15.14
N ASN A 17 19.27 11.76 14.21
CA ASN A 17 18.31 12.45 13.37
C ASN A 17 17.77 11.53 12.26
N ASP A 18 16.76 11.97 11.53
CA ASP A 18 16.10 11.14 10.51
C ASP A 18 17.05 10.64 9.42
N GLN A 19 18.02 11.45 8.99
CA GLN A 19 19.01 11.03 7.98
C GLN A 19 19.94 9.93 8.51
N GLN A 20 20.35 10.02 9.78
CA GLN A 20 21.15 9.00 10.43
C GLN A 20 20.35 7.71 10.63
N MET A 21 19.07 7.81 10.98
CA MET A 21 18.15 6.67 11.10
C MET A 21 17.92 6.00 9.74
N LEU A 22 17.69 6.78 8.69
CA LEU A 22 17.55 6.31 7.31
C LEU A 22 18.79 5.52 6.86
N LYS A 23 20.00 6.06 7.10
CA LYS A 23 21.25 5.37 6.79
C LYS A 23 21.40 4.06 7.59
N LYS A 24 21.02 4.07 8.87
CA LYS A 24 21.12 2.90 9.75
C LYS A 24 20.18 1.78 9.31
N TYR A 25 18.90 2.06 9.05
CA TYR A 25 17.96 1.06 8.57
C TYR A 25 18.34 0.53 7.19
N SER A 26 18.86 1.38 6.31
CA SER A 26 19.35 0.94 5.00
C SER A 26 20.49 -0.08 5.13
N GLY A 27 21.47 0.20 5.98
CA GLY A 27 22.58 -0.72 6.24
C GLY A 27 22.10 -2.02 6.86
N LEU A 28 21.24 -1.96 7.89
CA LEU A 28 20.66 -3.15 8.51
C LEU A 28 19.91 -4.05 7.52
N LEU A 29 19.19 -3.45 6.57
CA LEU A 29 18.47 -4.20 5.55
C LEU A 29 19.44 -4.90 4.58
N LEU A 30 20.45 -4.19 4.07
CA LEU A 30 21.41 -4.74 3.11
C LEU A 30 22.38 -5.76 3.74
N ASP A 31 22.70 -5.61 5.04
CA ASP A 31 23.60 -6.52 5.75
C ASP A 31 22.90 -7.84 6.17
N GLU A 32 21.60 -7.79 6.50
CA GLU A 32 20.88 -8.95 7.04
C GLU A 32 20.04 -9.73 6.01
N PHE A 33 19.68 -9.09 4.89
CA PHE A 33 18.75 -9.64 3.91
C PHE A 33 19.36 -9.64 2.52
N ASP A 34 19.46 -10.82 1.94
CA ASP A 34 19.82 -11.06 0.55
C ASP A 34 18.55 -11.45 -0.20
N VAL A 35 17.94 -10.48 -0.88
CA VAL A 35 16.72 -10.66 -1.69
C VAL A 35 16.79 -9.73 -2.89
N GLU A 36 16.46 -10.27 -4.06
CA GLU A 36 16.52 -9.54 -5.32
C GLU A 36 15.66 -8.28 -5.26
N GLY A 37 16.24 -7.13 -5.61
CA GLY A 37 15.52 -5.87 -5.69
C GLY A 37 15.39 -5.05 -4.42
N LEU A 38 15.93 -5.53 -3.30
CA LEU A 38 15.96 -4.76 -2.05
C LEU A 38 16.69 -3.42 -2.21
N GLU A 39 17.81 -3.40 -2.93
CA GLU A 39 18.58 -2.17 -3.13
C GLU A 39 17.77 -1.11 -3.88
N ASP A 40 17.04 -1.51 -4.93
CA ASP A 40 16.14 -0.63 -5.68
C ASP A 40 15.03 -0.06 -4.79
N VAL A 41 14.44 -0.90 -3.94
CA VAL A 41 13.41 -0.48 -2.98
C VAL A 41 13.97 0.54 -1.99
N ILE A 42 15.14 0.27 -1.41
CA ILE A 42 15.79 1.19 -0.47
C ILE A 42 16.08 2.54 -1.14
N ASN A 43 16.62 2.51 -2.36
CA ASN A 43 16.94 3.73 -3.10
C ASN A 43 15.69 4.52 -3.51
N GLY A 44 14.62 3.82 -3.93
CA GLY A 44 13.34 4.43 -4.24
C GLY A 44 12.68 5.07 -3.02
N LEU A 45 12.70 4.41 -1.86
CA LEU A 45 12.19 4.98 -0.62
C LEU A 45 12.95 6.26 -0.24
N LYS A 46 14.29 6.24 -0.30
CA LYS A 46 15.13 7.40 0.01
C LYS A 46 14.85 8.62 -0.88
N SER A 47 14.37 8.43 -2.12
CA SER A 47 14.08 9.54 -3.03
C SER A 47 12.74 10.24 -2.74
N LEU A 48 11.85 9.64 -1.94
CA LEU A 48 10.52 10.19 -1.66
C LEU A 48 10.58 11.59 -1.02
N LYS A 49 11.52 11.84 -0.11
CA LYS A 49 11.68 13.16 0.52
C LYS A 49 12.18 14.23 -0.44
N SER A 50 13.06 13.88 -1.37
CA SER A 50 13.65 14.85 -2.31
C SER A 50 12.65 15.36 -3.36
N GLU A 51 11.57 14.62 -3.60
CA GLU A 51 10.63 14.90 -4.68
C GLU A 51 9.40 15.74 -4.23
N SER A 52 9.32 16.09 -2.93
CA SER A 52 8.15 16.69 -2.23
C SER A 52 6.80 15.99 -2.50
N PHE A 53 6.84 14.83 -3.16
CA PHE A 53 5.68 14.09 -3.62
C PHE A 53 4.88 13.53 -2.45
N HIS A 54 5.58 12.93 -1.47
CA HIS A 54 4.93 12.36 -0.29
C HIS A 54 4.23 13.42 0.56
N GLU A 55 4.82 14.62 0.66
CA GLU A 55 4.20 15.76 1.35
C GLU A 55 2.91 16.21 0.66
N ARG A 56 2.93 16.37 -0.68
CA ARG A 56 1.72 16.69 -1.45
C ARG A 56 0.65 15.59 -1.32
N LEU A 57 1.04 14.32 -1.39
CA LEU A 57 0.10 13.22 -1.23
C LEU A 57 -0.55 13.22 0.16
N PHE A 58 0.23 13.54 1.21
CA PHE A 58 -0.31 13.71 2.56
C PHE A 58 -1.29 14.89 2.62
N GLU A 59 -0.95 16.04 2.03
CA GLU A 59 -1.85 17.21 1.98
C GLU A 59 -3.17 16.89 1.25
N ASP A 60 -3.12 16.23 0.09
CA ASP A 60 -4.31 15.83 -0.65
C ASP A 60 -5.14 14.79 0.09
N TYR A 61 -4.48 13.87 0.81
CA TYR A 61 -5.16 12.96 1.71
C TYR A 61 -5.94 13.71 2.80
N LEU A 62 -5.39 14.80 3.36
CA LEU A 62 -6.06 15.59 4.38
C LEU A 62 -7.32 16.33 3.89
N LEU A 63 -7.46 16.52 2.58
CA LEU A 63 -8.66 17.15 2.01
C LEU A 63 -9.90 16.26 2.18
N GLY A 64 -9.74 14.93 2.25
CA GLY A 64 -10.84 13.99 2.40
C GLY A 64 -11.89 14.18 1.31
N SER A 65 -13.15 14.41 1.68
CA SER A 65 -14.23 14.64 0.71
C SER A 65 -14.10 15.95 -0.09
N ASN A 66 -13.19 16.86 0.29
CA ASN A 66 -13.01 18.11 -0.44
C ASN A 66 -12.31 17.93 -1.80
N ILE A 67 -11.76 16.74 -2.09
CA ILE A 67 -11.19 16.41 -3.40
C ILE A 67 -12.25 16.29 -4.50
N PHE A 68 -13.54 16.19 -4.12
CA PHE A 68 -14.65 16.01 -5.06
C PHE A 68 -15.38 17.33 -5.35
N GLU A 69 -15.91 17.44 -6.57
CA GLU A 69 -17.00 18.36 -6.87
C GLU A 69 -18.33 17.85 -6.30
N GLY A 70 -19.30 18.76 -6.14
CA GLY A 70 -20.64 18.38 -5.69
C GLY A 70 -21.30 17.42 -6.69
N GLY A 71 -21.70 16.24 -6.22
CA GLY A 71 -22.33 15.21 -7.06
C GLY A 71 -21.34 14.35 -7.86
N ALA A 72 -20.05 14.35 -7.52
CA ALA A 72 -19.06 13.51 -8.19
C ALA A 72 -19.18 12.00 -7.86
N GLU A 73 -19.92 11.63 -6.82
CA GLU A 73 -20.06 10.24 -6.39
C GLU A 73 -20.76 9.38 -7.44
N LEU A 74 -20.39 8.09 -7.49
CA LEU A 74 -21.09 7.10 -8.30
C LEU A 74 -22.43 6.74 -7.67
N THR A 75 -23.45 6.64 -8.51
CA THR A 75 -24.74 6.06 -8.15
C THR A 75 -24.61 4.56 -7.87
N VAL A 76 -25.63 3.98 -7.26
CA VAL A 76 -25.68 2.53 -7.00
C VAL A 76 -25.66 1.74 -8.31
N ASP A 77 -26.39 2.22 -9.33
CA ASP A 77 -26.52 1.54 -10.62
C ASP A 77 -25.23 1.58 -11.46
N GLU A 78 -24.29 2.48 -11.14
CA GLU A 78 -22.99 2.58 -11.80
C GLU A 78 -21.93 1.65 -11.19
N LYS A 79 -22.19 1.12 -9.99
CA LYS A 79 -21.27 0.21 -9.31
C LYS A 79 -21.47 -1.22 -9.80
N ARG A 80 -20.38 -1.97 -9.89
CA ARG A 80 -20.39 -3.37 -10.32
C ARG A 80 -20.89 -4.27 -9.19
N ASP A 81 -21.64 -5.31 -9.56
CA ASP A 81 -22.13 -6.32 -8.61
C ASP A 81 -21.00 -7.12 -7.95
N ASN A 82 -19.89 -7.32 -8.66
CA ASN A 82 -18.71 -8.04 -8.20
C ASN A 82 -17.58 -7.12 -7.74
N ASP A 83 -17.93 -5.97 -7.19
CA ASP A 83 -16.98 -4.98 -6.69
C ASP A 83 -15.99 -5.59 -5.67
N LEU A 84 -14.69 -5.31 -5.88
CA LEU A 84 -13.59 -5.81 -5.08
C LEU A 84 -13.78 -5.54 -3.59
N LEU A 85 -14.22 -4.33 -3.22
CA LEU A 85 -14.41 -3.94 -1.83
C LEU A 85 -15.65 -4.62 -1.24
N VAL A 86 -16.72 -4.79 -2.02
CA VAL A 86 -17.91 -5.53 -1.58
C VAL A 86 -17.55 -6.98 -1.23
N LEU A 87 -16.82 -7.67 -2.11
CA LEU A 87 -16.38 -9.04 -1.85
C LEU A 87 -15.39 -9.12 -0.69
N GLY A 88 -14.48 -8.14 -0.57
CA GLY A 88 -13.56 -8.01 0.56
C GLY A 88 -14.31 -7.86 1.90
N TYR A 89 -15.30 -6.97 1.95
CA TYR A 89 -16.12 -6.73 3.13
C TYR A 89 -16.88 -7.99 3.58
N GLN A 90 -17.42 -8.74 2.63
CA GLN A 90 -18.21 -9.95 2.90
C GLN A 90 -17.36 -11.13 3.40
N ASN A 91 -16.07 -11.22 2.99
CA ASN A 91 -15.27 -12.43 3.18
C ASN A 91 -14.08 -12.26 4.14
N LEU A 92 -13.58 -11.04 4.34
CA LEU A 92 -12.53 -10.75 5.33
C LEU A 92 -13.13 -10.54 6.72
N SER A 93 -12.31 -10.65 7.77
CA SER A 93 -12.74 -10.21 9.09
C SER A 93 -12.82 -8.69 9.14
N TYR A 94 -13.71 -8.16 9.98
CA TYR A 94 -13.63 -6.78 10.44
C TYR A 94 -12.89 -6.76 11.76
N LYS A 95 -12.01 -5.77 12.00
CA LYS A 95 -11.36 -5.59 13.31
C LYS A 95 -12.42 -5.38 14.39
N ARG A 96 -12.83 -6.45 15.07
CA ARG A 96 -13.52 -6.35 16.35
C ARG A 96 -12.48 -6.19 17.45
N LEU A 97 -12.68 -5.21 18.33
CA LEU A 97 -11.77 -4.83 19.42
C LEU A 97 -11.38 -5.99 20.36
N PHE A 98 -12.07 -7.13 20.31
CA PHE A 98 -11.99 -8.21 21.30
C PHE A 98 -11.72 -9.64 20.75
N SER A 99 -11.25 -9.82 19.50
CA SER A 99 -10.87 -11.16 19.01
C SER A 99 -9.45 -11.57 19.44
N ILE A 100 -9.31 -12.76 20.02
CA ILE A 100 -8.04 -13.35 20.52
C ILE A 100 -7.14 -13.86 19.38
N LYS A 101 -7.72 -14.21 18.23
CA LYS A 101 -6.97 -14.47 16.99
C LYS A 101 -7.34 -13.37 15.99
N ARG A 102 -6.35 -12.54 15.66
CA ARG A 102 -6.48 -11.51 14.62
C ARG A 102 -5.90 -12.08 13.33
N ASP A 103 -6.70 -12.09 12.28
CA ASP A 103 -6.23 -12.39 10.93
C ASP A 103 -5.14 -11.37 10.57
N LEU A 104 -4.14 -11.78 9.77
CA LEU A 104 -3.06 -10.90 9.37
C LEU A 104 -3.57 -9.73 8.51
N ILE A 105 -4.55 -10.01 7.65
CA ILE A 105 -5.28 -9.05 6.83
C ILE A 105 -6.76 -9.12 7.20
N SER A 106 -7.29 -8.00 7.68
CA SER A 106 -8.72 -7.77 7.81
C SER A 106 -9.20 -6.85 6.67
N PHE A 107 -10.50 -6.64 6.57
CA PHE A 107 -11.06 -5.67 5.62
C PHE A 107 -10.46 -4.28 5.80
N THR A 108 -10.15 -3.89 7.05
CA THR A 108 -9.55 -2.58 7.35
C THR A 108 -8.16 -2.41 6.72
N GLU A 109 -7.32 -3.45 6.68
CA GLU A 109 -6.05 -3.36 5.96
C GLU A 109 -6.29 -3.36 4.45
N PHE A 110 -7.19 -4.22 3.99
CA PHE A 110 -7.40 -4.45 2.56
C PHE A 110 -7.99 -3.22 1.84
N SER A 111 -8.95 -2.53 2.45
CA SER A 111 -9.62 -1.37 1.82
C SER A 111 -8.69 -0.20 1.52
N GLU A 112 -7.54 -0.14 2.22
CA GLU A 112 -6.53 0.89 1.99
C GLU A 112 -5.99 0.87 0.57
N ILE A 113 -6.02 -0.29 -0.12
CA ILE A 113 -5.68 -0.37 -1.55
C ILE A 113 -6.53 0.60 -2.37
N SER A 114 -7.84 0.66 -2.14
CA SER A 114 -8.71 1.58 -2.88
C SER A 114 -8.70 2.99 -2.28
N ASP A 115 -8.61 3.12 -0.95
CA ASP A 115 -8.73 4.42 -0.28
C ASP A 115 -7.55 5.38 -0.51
N LEU A 116 -6.33 4.86 -0.77
CA LEU A 116 -5.18 5.70 -1.09
C LEU A 116 -5.15 6.16 -2.55
N LEU A 117 -5.90 5.52 -3.43
CA LEU A 117 -5.81 5.80 -4.86
C LEU A 117 -6.51 7.09 -5.28
N LEU A 118 -7.68 7.42 -4.71
CA LEU A 118 -8.40 8.63 -5.09
C LEU A 118 -7.65 9.92 -4.71
N PRO A 119 -7.06 10.05 -3.51
CA PRO A 119 -6.16 11.17 -3.21
C PRO A 119 -4.97 11.26 -4.16
N LEU A 120 -4.35 10.13 -4.49
CA LEU A 120 -3.23 10.07 -5.44
C LEU A 120 -3.66 10.51 -6.85
N TYR A 121 -4.83 10.06 -7.31
CA TYR A 121 -5.39 10.42 -8.60
C TYR A 121 -5.75 11.92 -8.67
N HIS A 122 -6.38 12.45 -7.62
CA HIS A 122 -6.64 13.88 -7.46
C HIS A 122 -5.35 14.71 -7.53
N MET A 123 -4.31 14.28 -6.80
CA MET A 123 -3.01 14.95 -6.82
C MET A 123 -2.42 15.02 -8.24
N CYS A 124 -2.49 13.91 -8.98
CA CYS A 124 -1.97 13.85 -10.35
C CYS A 124 -2.79 14.71 -11.32
N LEU A 125 -4.13 14.75 -11.17
CA LEU A 125 -5.00 15.61 -11.98
C LEU A 125 -4.81 17.11 -11.69
N GLY A 126 -4.44 17.47 -10.45
CA GLY A 126 -4.24 18.87 -10.04
C GLY A 126 -5.53 19.69 -9.95
N ARG A 127 -6.70 19.03 -9.91
CA ARG A 127 -8.03 19.65 -9.77
C ARG A 127 -8.98 18.71 -9.06
N LYS A 128 -10.11 19.25 -8.60
CA LYS A 128 -11.20 18.44 -8.04
C LYS A 128 -11.71 17.40 -9.04
N LEU A 129 -12.12 16.26 -8.48
CA LEU A 129 -12.70 15.15 -9.21
C LEU A 129 -14.16 15.47 -9.55
N THR A 130 -14.46 15.48 -10.84
CA THR A 130 -15.83 15.48 -11.37
C THR A 130 -16.41 14.07 -11.32
N HIS A 131 -17.72 13.94 -11.52
CA HIS A 131 -18.35 12.63 -11.66
C HIS A 131 -17.73 11.79 -12.80
N GLY A 132 -17.38 12.42 -13.92
CA GLY A 132 -16.73 11.76 -15.05
C GLY A 132 -15.37 11.17 -14.68
N ASP A 133 -14.58 11.89 -13.88
CA ASP A 133 -13.27 11.41 -13.43
C ASP A 133 -13.41 10.22 -12.48
N VAL A 134 -14.34 10.29 -11.51
CA VAL A 134 -14.61 9.19 -10.57
C VAL A 134 -15.07 7.95 -11.34
N LYS A 135 -15.94 8.13 -12.34
CA LYS A 135 -16.40 7.04 -13.19
C LYS A 135 -15.29 6.44 -14.02
N ALA A 136 -14.48 7.25 -14.70
CA ALA A 136 -13.34 6.76 -15.49
C ALA A 136 -12.34 6.00 -14.59
N PHE A 137 -12.02 6.56 -13.42
CA PHE A 137 -11.15 5.93 -12.43
C PHE A 137 -11.69 4.57 -11.96
N TYR A 138 -12.98 4.50 -11.63
CA TYR A 138 -13.65 3.25 -11.23
C TYR A 138 -13.65 2.22 -12.36
N ASP A 139 -13.96 2.64 -13.57
CA ASP A 139 -14.00 1.81 -14.76
C ASP A 139 -12.62 1.26 -15.17
N ALA A 140 -11.54 1.99 -14.85
CA ALA A 140 -10.16 1.57 -15.09
C ALA A 140 -9.68 0.44 -14.16
N ARG A 141 -10.39 0.20 -13.04
CA ARG A 141 -10.14 -0.92 -12.10
C ARG A 141 -8.69 -0.96 -11.58
N ILE A 142 -8.13 0.22 -11.25
CA ILE A 142 -6.73 0.34 -10.80
C ILE A 142 -6.47 -0.45 -9.52
N ASP A 143 -7.42 -0.47 -8.60
CA ASP A 143 -7.33 -1.26 -7.36
C ASP A 143 -7.24 -2.77 -7.64
N GLU A 144 -8.07 -3.30 -8.53
CA GLU A 144 -8.01 -4.70 -8.94
C GLU A 144 -6.74 -5.03 -9.72
N ARG A 145 -6.27 -4.10 -10.56
CA ARG A 145 -4.97 -4.22 -11.23
C ARG A 145 -3.83 -4.33 -10.21
N LEU A 146 -3.84 -3.52 -9.16
CA LEU A 146 -2.86 -3.61 -8.08
C LEU A 146 -2.97 -4.92 -7.31
N VAL A 147 -4.19 -5.40 -7.03
CA VAL A 147 -4.42 -6.65 -6.31
C VAL A 147 -3.93 -7.87 -7.11
N PHE A 148 -4.21 -7.93 -8.40
CA PHE A 148 -3.97 -9.14 -9.20
C PHE A 148 -2.71 -9.11 -10.05
N LEU A 149 -2.28 -7.93 -10.51
CA LEU A 149 -1.12 -7.77 -11.39
C LEU A 149 0.09 -7.17 -10.65
N LEU A 150 -0.12 -6.52 -9.50
CA LEU A 150 0.92 -5.94 -8.65
C LEU A 150 1.84 -5.01 -9.44
N ASP A 151 3.12 -5.31 -9.55
CA ASP A 151 4.13 -4.52 -10.25
C ASP A 151 3.87 -4.38 -11.77
N LYS A 152 2.88 -5.11 -12.30
CA LYS A 152 2.40 -5.06 -13.69
C LYS A 152 1.02 -4.40 -13.84
N PHE A 153 0.57 -3.64 -12.84
CA PHE A 153 -0.78 -3.04 -12.83
C PHE A 153 -1.07 -2.10 -14.02
N ASP A 154 -0.03 -1.46 -14.53
CA ASP A 154 -0.02 -0.53 -15.66
C ASP A 154 0.14 -1.21 -17.03
N GLU A 155 0.38 -2.53 -17.06
CA GLU A 155 0.50 -3.28 -18.30
C GLU A 155 -0.90 -3.55 -18.91
N PRO A 156 -1.01 -3.69 -20.25
CA PRO A 156 -2.26 -3.99 -20.96
C PRO A 156 -2.65 -5.47 -20.81
N LEU A 157 -2.68 -5.97 -19.57
CA LEU A 157 -3.05 -7.32 -19.22
C LEU A 157 -4.53 -7.39 -18.80
N ASN A 158 -5.12 -8.57 -18.99
CA ASN A 158 -6.44 -8.87 -18.47
C ASN A 158 -6.39 -8.95 -16.94
N VAL A 159 -7.32 -8.27 -16.29
CA VAL A 159 -7.45 -8.27 -14.84
C VAL A 159 -8.36 -9.44 -14.45
N PRO A 160 -7.89 -10.38 -13.60
CA PRO A 160 -8.74 -11.42 -13.05
C PRO A 160 -9.95 -10.82 -12.31
N GLU A 161 -11.11 -11.45 -12.45
CA GLU A 161 -12.28 -11.06 -11.66
C GLU A 161 -12.09 -11.48 -10.19
N PRO A 162 -12.45 -10.61 -9.23
CA PRO A 162 -12.37 -10.95 -7.82
C PRO A 162 -13.37 -12.06 -7.47
N THR A 163 -12.93 -12.97 -6.58
CA THR A 163 -13.74 -14.12 -6.14
C THR A 163 -13.77 -14.21 -4.62
N PRO A 164 -14.86 -14.73 -4.01
CA PRO A 164 -14.90 -15.00 -2.56
C PRO A 164 -13.71 -15.86 -2.09
N GLU A 165 -13.27 -16.82 -2.91
CA GLU A 165 -12.16 -17.73 -2.63
C GLU A 165 -10.83 -16.98 -2.46
N PHE A 166 -10.60 -15.91 -3.24
CA PHE A 166 -9.42 -15.06 -3.07
C PHE A 166 -9.35 -14.45 -1.67
N PHE A 167 -10.45 -13.86 -1.20
CA PHE A 167 -10.52 -13.26 0.14
C PHE A 167 -10.44 -14.29 1.27
N LYS A 168 -11.01 -15.48 1.07
CA LYS A 168 -10.86 -16.60 2.02
C LYS A 168 -9.40 -17.03 2.15
N LYS A 169 -8.59 -16.96 1.08
CA LYS A 169 -7.14 -17.21 1.13
C LYS A 169 -6.41 -16.08 1.87
N LEU A 170 -6.69 -14.81 1.55
CA LEU A 170 -6.13 -13.64 2.25
C LEU A 170 -6.36 -13.72 3.77
N LYS A 171 -7.57 -14.11 4.19
CA LYS A 171 -7.92 -14.23 5.61
C LYS A 171 -7.06 -15.24 6.38
N LYS A 172 -6.62 -16.33 5.73
CA LYS A 172 -5.86 -17.42 6.36
C LYS A 172 -4.36 -17.21 6.34
N LEU A 173 -3.90 -16.14 5.72
CA LEU A 173 -2.50 -15.91 5.38
C LEU A 173 -1.66 -15.61 6.62
N GLN A 174 -0.41 -16.04 6.60
CA GLN A 174 0.53 -15.87 7.71
C GLN A 174 1.88 -15.34 7.21
N TRP A 175 2.74 -14.89 8.12
CA TRP A 175 4.15 -14.70 7.80
C TRP A 175 4.82 -16.06 7.61
N GLN A 176 5.72 -16.18 6.63
CA GLN A 176 6.54 -17.38 6.47
C GLN A 176 7.30 -17.68 7.76
N ASP A 177 7.95 -16.66 8.30
CA ASP A 177 8.75 -16.75 9.52
C ASP A 177 8.94 -15.38 10.18
N LYS A 178 9.58 -15.38 11.36
CA LYS A 178 9.91 -14.14 12.09
C LYS A 178 10.92 -13.27 11.35
N LYS A 179 11.76 -13.85 10.48
CA LYS A 179 12.76 -13.11 9.70
C LYS A 179 12.05 -12.23 8.66
N THR A 180 11.05 -12.77 7.97
CA THR A 180 10.22 -12.04 7.01
C THR A 180 9.43 -10.93 7.69
N LYS A 181 8.84 -11.20 8.86
CA LYS A 181 8.17 -10.16 9.64
C LYS A 181 9.13 -9.03 10.04
N LYS A 182 10.35 -9.38 10.48
CA LYS A 182 11.38 -8.38 10.84
C LYS A 182 11.79 -7.54 9.62
N PHE A 183 11.95 -8.18 8.46
CA PHE A 183 12.27 -7.49 7.20
C PHE A 183 11.25 -6.39 6.87
N HIS A 184 9.96 -6.75 6.94
CA HIS A 184 8.87 -5.81 6.72
C HIS A 184 8.88 -4.64 7.73
N GLU A 185 9.01 -4.92 9.03
CA GLU A 185 9.04 -3.84 10.04
C GLU A 185 10.25 -2.90 9.85
N ASN A 186 11.40 -3.42 9.40
CA ASN A 186 12.57 -2.58 9.09
C ASN A 186 12.33 -1.70 7.85
N LEU A 187 11.68 -2.21 6.80
CA LEU A 187 11.30 -1.42 5.61
C LEU A 187 10.25 -0.36 5.93
N LYS A 188 9.28 -0.68 6.80
CA LYS A 188 8.31 0.28 7.33
C LYS A 188 9.01 1.42 8.06
N GLU A 189 9.93 1.10 8.96
CA GLU A 189 10.69 2.12 9.68
C GLU A 189 11.53 2.96 8.70
N LEU A 190 12.14 2.33 7.69
CA LEU A 190 12.83 3.05 6.63
C LEU A 190 11.89 4.03 5.92
N LEU A 191 10.69 3.63 5.50
CA LEU A 191 9.69 4.52 4.86
C LEU A 191 9.31 5.70 5.76
N VAL A 192 9.09 5.46 7.07
CA VAL A 192 8.80 6.53 8.03
C VAL A 192 9.91 7.57 8.03
N TYR A 193 11.19 7.16 8.12
CA TYR A 193 12.32 8.09 8.11
C TYR A 193 12.65 8.66 6.72
N ALA A 194 12.26 7.96 5.65
CA ALA A 194 12.46 8.40 4.27
C ALA A 194 11.49 9.47 3.81
N THR A 195 10.47 9.76 4.62
CA THR A 195 9.45 10.77 4.35
C THR A 195 9.64 11.91 5.35
N SER A 196 8.93 11.85 6.47
CA SER A 196 8.93 12.92 7.46
C SER A 196 9.63 12.55 8.77
N GLY A 197 9.79 11.26 9.09
CA GLY A 197 10.28 10.80 10.38
C GLY A 197 9.16 10.50 11.37
N LYS A 198 9.49 10.30 12.64
CA LYS A 198 8.50 10.07 13.71
C LYS A 198 8.02 11.40 14.27
N HIS A 199 6.75 11.73 14.06
CA HIS A 199 6.14 12.98 14.51
C HIS A 199 5.07 12.77 15.58
N VAL A 200 4.80 13.85 16.33
CA VAL A 200 3.69 13.94 17.29
C VAL A 200 2.36 14.27 16.58
N ASP A 201 2.41 14.67 15.30
CA ASP A 201 1.21 14.91 14.49
C ASP A 201 0.45 13.59 14.24
N LEU A 202 -0.68 13.45 14.93
CA LEU A 202 -1.56 12.28 14.83
C LEU A 202 -2.10 12.07 13.41
N LYS A 203 -2.28 13.13 12.61
CA LYS A 203 -2.78 12.98 11.24
C LYS A 203 -1.73 12.32 10.34
N LEU A 204 -0.47 12.76 10.47
CA LEU A 204 0.65 12.16 9.76
C LEU A 204 0.89 10.72 10.22
N VAL A 205 0.84 10.45 11.52
CA VAL A 205 0.92 9.07 12.05
C VAL A 205 -0.18 8.20 11.47
N ASN A 206 -1.42 8.71 11.40
CA ASN A 206 -2.52 7.98 10.79
C ASN A 206 -2.25 7.70 9.31
N PHE A 207 -1.79 8.70 8.54
CA PHE A 207 -1.43 8.51 7.13
C PHE A 207 -0.35 7.43 6.95
N GLN A 208 0.73 7.47 7.73
CA GLN A 208 1.78 6.44 7.71
C GLN A 208 1.25 5.04 8.07
N VAL A 209 0.27 4.93 8.97
CA VAL A 209 -0.40 3.66 9.28
C VAL A 209 -1.21 3.14 8.08
N ARG A 210 -1.84 4.03 7.31
CA ARG A 210 -2.56 3.66 6.09
C ARG A 210 -1.61 3.17 5.00
N GLU A 211 -0.49 3.86 4.80
CA GLU A 211 0.57 3.41 3.87
C GLU A 211 1.14 2.03 4.27
N PHE A 212 1.30 1.80 5.57
CA PHE A 212 1.68 0.49 6.09
C PHE A 212 0.63 -0.58 5.79
N ASN A 213 -0.66 -0.28 6.02
CA ASN A 213 -1.74 -1.22 5.71
C ASN A 213 -1.84 -1.50 4.21
N PHE A 214 -1.67 -0.49 3.36
CA PHE A 214 -1.63 -0.61 1.90
C PHE A 214 -0.53 -1.56 1.45
N THR A 215 0.71 -1.30 1.88
CA THR A 215 1.86 -2.15 1.53
C THR A 215 1.69 -3.57 2.06
N LEU A 216 1.21 -3.75 3.29
CA LEU A 216 0.90 -5.07 3.85
C LEU A 216 -0.18 -5.81 3.05
N SER A 217 -1.21 -5.11 2.57
CA SER A 217 -2.24 -5.68 1.71
C SER A 217 -1.69 -6.12 0.36
N LEU A 218 -0.80 -5.34 -0.25
CA LEU A 218 -0.10 -5.75 -1.48
C LEU A 218 0.77 -6.99 -1.26
N MET A 219 1.45 -7.11 -0.11
CA MET A 219 2.23 -8.32 0.22
C MET A 219 1.36 -9.56 0.29
N ALA A 220 0.20 -9.43 0.94
CA ALA A 220 -0.75 -10.53 1.05
C ALA A 220 -1.34 -10.91 -0.32
N CYS A 221 -1.67 -9.93 -1.15
CA CYS A 221 -2.11 -10.15 -2.53
C CYS A 221 -1.04 -10.88 -3.35
N SER A 222 0.23 -10.46 -3.25
CA SER A 222 1.40 -11.13 -3.87
C SER A 222 1.47 -12.61 -3.50
N ALA A 223 1.38 -12.94 -2.21
CA ALA A 223 1.39 -14.32 -1.78
C ALA A 223 0.20 -15.12 -2.36
N VAL A 224 -1.02 -14.58 -2.32
CA VAL A 224 -2.21 -15.29 -2.82
C VAL A 224 -2.20 -15.48 -4.33
N VAL A 225 -1.78 -14.46 -5.09
CA VAL A 225 -1.67 -14.51 -6.55
C VAL A 225 -0.71 -15.63 -6.97
N ASP A 226 0.40 -15.79 -6.26
CA ASP A 226 1.36 -16.87 -6.49
C ASP A 226 0.97 -18.19 -5.80
N SER A 227 -0.30 -18.32 -5.37
CA SER A 227 -0.87 -19.52 -4.74
C SER A 227 -0.17 -19.98 -3.46
N ARG A 228 0.41 -19.05 -2.70
CA ARG A 228 1.05 -19.28 -1.40
C ARG A 228 0.10 -18.93 -0.25
N ASP A 229 0.30 -19.57 0.89
CA ASP A 229 -0.43 -19.33 2.15
C ASP A 229 0.39 -18.50 3.15
N ARG A 230 1.62 -18.12 2.77
CA ARG A 230 2.58 -17.39 3.60
C ARG A 230 3.26 -16.29 2.81
N ILE A 231 3.38 -15.11 3.41
CA ILE A 231 4.19 -13.99 2.90
C ILE A 231 5.66 -14.31 3.14
N ASN A 232 6.48 -14.25 2.09
CA ASN A 232 7.94 -14.39 2.13
C ASN A 232 8.65 -13.04 1.86
N LEU A 233 9.99 -13.06 1.74
CA LEU A 233 10.77 -11.84 1.49
C LEU A 233 10.47 -11.21 0.11
N ASP A 234 10.25 -12.04 -0.92
CA ASP A 234 9.98 -11.56 -2.29
C ASP A 234 8.65 -10.81 -2.35
N ASP A 235 7.63 -11.28 -1.63
CA ASP A 235 6.33 -10.58 -1.51
C ASP A 235 6.49 -9.19 -0.91
N VAL A 236 7.35 -9.06 0.10
CA VAL A 236 7.66 -7.77 0.73
C VAL A 236 8.30 -6.84 -0.29
N VAL A 237 9.34 -7.30 -1.00
CA VAL A 237 10.01 -6.48 -2.03
C VAL A 237 9.04 -6.11 -3.16
N ARG A 238 8.26 -7.06 -3.67
CA ARG A 238 7.30 -6.83 -4.75
C ARG A 238 6.24 -5.81 -4.37
N ALA A 239 5.72 -5.86 -3.14
CA ALA A 239 4.77 -4.88 -2.63
C ALA A 239 5.35 -3.46 -2.58
N TYR A 240 6.58 -3.30 -2.07
CA TYR A 240 7.23 -1.98 -2.03
C TYR A 240 7.59 -1.49 -3.43
N ARG A 241 8.04 -2.36 -4.35
CA ARG A 241 8.24 -2.01 -5.76
C ARG A 241 6.94 -1.52 -6.41
N THR A 242 5.85 -2.24 -6.18
CA THR A 242 4.52 -1.87 -6.68
C THR A 242 4.08 -0.51 -6.14
N TYR A 243 4.22 -0.28 -4.83
CA TYR A 243 3.93 1.01 -4.21
C TYR A 243 4.78 2.15 -4.80
N LEU A 244 6.11 1.98 -4.88
CA LEU A 244 7.00 2.98 -5.46
C LEU A 244 6.69 3.26 -6.94
N LYS A 245 6.33 2.24 -7.70
CA LYS A 245 5.90 2.38 -9.10
C LYS A 245 4.59 3.15 -9.19
N LEU A 246 3.61 2.83 -8.35
CA LEU A 246 2.34 3.54 -8.25
C LEU A 246 2.53 5.03 -7.98
N LEU A 247 3.38 5.41 -7.02
CA LEU A 247 3.68 6.81 -6.74
C LEU A 247 4.31 7.55 -7.93
N LYS A 248 5.01 6.85 -8.82
CA LYS A 248 5.65 7.43 -10.01
C LYS A 248 4.78 7.38 -11.26
N THR A 249 3.61 6.78 -11.17
CA THR A 249 2.73 6.57 -12.32
C THR A 249 1.84 7.79 -12.52
N ASP A 250 1.77 8.27 -13.76
CA ASP A 250 0.75 9.22 -14.18
C ASP A 250 -0.60 8.49 -14.23
N LEU A 251 -1.36 8.56 -13.13
CA LEU A 251 -2.65 7.90 -13.02
C LEU A 251 -3.69 8.44 -14.03
N PRO A 252 -3.81 9.76 -14.29
CA PRO A 252 -4.60 10.31 -15.40
C PRO A 252 -4.33 9.61 -16.72
N ASP A 253 -3.08 9.58 -17.16
CA ASP A 253 -2.70 8.94 -18.42
C ASP A 253 -3.01 7.44 -18.41
N LEU A 254 -2.79 6.76 -17.27
CA LEU A 254 -3.12 5.34 -17.14
C LEU A 254 -4.63 5.09 -17.26
N VAL A 255 -5.45 5.89 -16.57
CA VAL A 255 -6.92 5.78 -16.61
C VAL A 255 -7.45 6.01 -18.03
N ASP A 256 -6.92 7.01 -18.72
CA ASP A 256 -7.31 7.32 -20.11
C ASP A 256 -6.93 6.17 -21.05
N ASN A 257 -5.70 5.65 -20.94
CA ASN A 257 -5.24 4.54 -21.75
C ASN A 257 -6.08 3.27 -21.54
N LEU A 258 -6.44 2.96 -20.29
CA LEU A 258 -7.25 1.78 -19.97
C LEU A 258 -8.72 1.93 -20.38
N SER A 259 -9.24 3.15 -20.38
CA SER A 259 -10.60 3.44 -20.83
C SER A 259 -10.74 3.26 -22.35
N ASN A 260 -9.66 3.46 -23.11
CA ASN A 260 -9.63 3.29 -24.56
C ASN A 260 -9.46 1.83 -25.04
N ILE A 261 -9.27 0.87 -24.13
CA ILE A 261 -9.08 -0.57 -24.46
C ILE A 261 -10.42 -1.35 -24.43
N LYS A 262 -11.53 -0.70 -24.06
CA LYS A 262 -12.86 -1.32 -23.96
C LYS A 262 -13.64 -1.34 -25.28
#